data_AF-A0A948ZGX2-F1
#
_entry.id   AF-A0A948ZGX2-F1
#
_cell.length_a   1.000
_cell.length_b   1.000
_cell.length_c   1.000
_cell.angle_alpha   90.00
_cell.angle_beta   90.00
_cell.angle_gamma   90.00
#
_symmetry.space_group_name_H-M   'P 1'
#
loop_
_entity.id
_entity.type
_entity.pdbx_description
1 polymer ?
#
loop_
_entity_poly.entity_id
_entity_poly.type
_entity_poly.pdbx_seq_one_letter_code
_entity_poly.pdbx_strand_id
1 'polypeptide(L)'
;MIAKHILQVFGEFAFRFISKKVDILVTRCGFSKSEREDLYQDFALNLLTRSAKYDPNAASWEGFVVVVCENHFADILAHRFAEKRTRQREKYSLNAPVADRNGKRRDRSGKVDECIHHNRTGRRFRSRRDAWEMSDDVQAVVTGLTDFQRAVCAKLMHVGVSAASRELGVSRAAVIKEIGFIRQRFEQAGLRGYL
;
A
#
# COMPACT_ATOMS: atom_id res chain seq x y z
N MET A 1 -28.20 15.51 -10.16
CA MET A 1 -28.91 16.77 -9.77
C MET A 1 -27.95 17.94 -9.59
N ILE A 2 -26.76 17.68 -9.06
CA ILE A 2 -25.70 18.65 -8.75
C ILE A 2 -25.18 19.44 -9.98
N ALA A 3 -25.07 18.82 -11.15
CA ALA A 3 -24.64 19.49 -12.39
C ALA A 3 -25.44 20.78 -12.71
N LYS A 4 -26.77 20.73 -12.51
CA LYS A 4 -27.65 21.88 -12.75
C LYS A 4 -27.43 22.99 -11.70
N HIS A 5 -27.13 22.63 -10.46
CA HIS A 5 -26.82 23.60 -9.41
C HIS A 5 -25.49 24.30 -9.64
N ILE A 6 -24.46 23.59 -10.13
CA ILE A 6 -23.18 24.22 -10.49
C ILE A 6 -23.39 25.29 -11.56
N LEU A 7 -24.20 25.01 -12.58
CA LEU A 7 -24.53 25.98 -13.62
C LEU A 7 -25.25 27.21 -13.06
N GLN A 8 -26.21 27.01 -12.14
CA GLN A 8 -26.98 28.10 -11.53
C GLN A 8 -26.14 28.97 -10.58
N VAL A 9 -25.21 28.37 -9.82
CA VAL A 9 -24.48 29.05 -8.75
C VAL A 9 -23.16 29.66 -9.24
N PHE A 10 -22.42 28.97 -10.12
CA PHE A 10 -21.07 29.37 -10.53
C PHE A 10 -20.99 29.79 -12.00
N GLY A 11 -22.10 29.68 -12.74
CA GLY A 11 -22.19 30.06 -14.14
C GLY A 11 -21.69 28.99 -15.11
N GLU A 12 -21.85 29.28 -16.40
CA GLU A 12 -21.63 28.32 -17.47
C GLU A 12 -20.16 27.94 -17.67
N PHE A 13 -19.25 28.89 -17.48
CA PHE A 13 -17.81 28.62 -17.55
C PHE A 13 -17.39 27.58 -16.52
N ALA A 14 -17.73 27.79 -15.24
CA ALA A 14 -17.36 26.88 -14.16
C ALA A 14 -17.99 25.50 -14.36
N PHE A 15 -19.26 25.44 -14.77
CA PHE A 15 -19.92 24.19 -15.09
C PHE A 15 -19.19 23.41 -16.19
N ARG A 16 -18.85 24.06 -17.31
CA ARG A 16 -18.13 23.41 -18.42
C ARG A 16 -16.73 22.96 -18.01
N PHE A 17 -16.03 23.78 -17.22
CA PHE A 17 -14.68 23.46 -16.76
C PHE A 17 -14.68 22.24 -15.82
N ILE A 18 -15.55 22.25 -14.81
CA ILE A 18 -15.71 21.14 -13.86
C ILE A 18 -16.14 19.88 -14.61
N SER A 19 -17.12 19.97 -15.52
CA SER A 19 -17.58 18.82 -16.30
C SER A 19 -16.45 18.16 -17.09
N LYS A 20 -15.60 18.95 -17.73
CA LYS A 20 -14.42 18.46 -18.45
C LYS A 20 -13.44 17.75 -17.50
N LYS A 21 -13.20 18.28 -16.30
CA LYS A 21 -12.31 17.64 -15.30
C LYS A 21 -12.90 16.33 -14.78
N VAL A 22 -14.19 16.31 -14.44
CA VAL A 22 -14.88 15.10 -14.00
C VAL A 22 -14.85 14.02 -15.09
N ASP A 23 -15.09 14.39 -16.35
CA ASP A 23 -15.02 13.44 -17.46
C ASP A 23 -13.61 12.89 -17.66
N ILE A 24 -12.57 13.71 -17.52
CA ILE A 24 -11.17 13.23 -17.54
C ILE A 24 -10.93 12.23 -16.41
N LEU A 25 -11.39 12.51 -15.19
CA LEU A 25 -11.22 11.60 -14.05
C LEU A 25 -11.91 10.25 -14.29
N VAL A 26 -13.15 10.26 -14.78
CA VAL A 26 -13.94 9.05 -15.04
C VAL A 26 -13.41 8.27 -16.25
N THR A 27 -12.98 8.95 -17.31
CA THR A 27 -12.59 8.26 -18.56
C THR A 27 -11.12 7.85 -18.59
N ARG A 28 -10.22 8.64 -17.99
CA ARG A 28 -8.76 8.45 -18.12
C ARG A 28 -8.06 8.12 -16.80
N CYS A 29 -8.62 8.53 -15.66
CA CYS A 29 -7.95 8.38 -14.37
C CYS A 29 -8.49 7.21 -13.52
N GLY A 30 -9.37 6.38 -14.08
CA GLY A 30 -9.83 5.14 -13.45
C GLY A 30 -10.83 5.34 -12.31
N PHE A 31 -11.57 6.45 -12.32
CA PHE A 31 -12.79 6.61 -11.52
C PHE A 31 -13.96 5.91 -12.19
N SER A 32 -14.86 5.32 -11.43
CA SER A 32 -16.07 4.68 -11.96
C SER A 32 -17.10 5.72 -12.38
N LYS A 33 -18.01 5.33 -13.27
CA LYS A 33 -19.16 6.18 -13.63
C LYS A 33 -20.05 6.51 -12.44
N SER A 34 -20.07 5.66 -11.40
CA SER A 34 -20.81 5.90 -10.17
C SER A 34 -20.18 6.99 -9.30
N GLU A 35 -18.85 7.17 -9.35
CA GLU A 35 -18.13 8.23 -8.64
C GLU A 35 -18.34 9.62 -9.30
N ARG A 36 -19.05 9.70 -10.44
CA ARG A 36 -19.23 10.95 -11.20
C ARG A 36 -19.95 12.04 -10.40
N GLU A 37 -21.05 11.71 -9.72
CA GLU A 37 -21.83 12.70 -8.98
C GLU A 37 -21.07 13.21 -7.76
N ASP A 38 -20.37 12.31 -7.06
CA ASP A 38 -19.48 12.64 -5.94
C ASP A 38 -18.37 13.61 -6.39
N LEU A 39 -17.74 13.35 -7.54
CA LEU A 39 -16.71 14.25 -8.09
C LEU A 39 -17.28 15.64 -8.39
N TYR A 40 -18.47 15.74 -8.99
CA TYR A 40 -19.11 17.04 -9.20
C TYR A 40 -19.35 17.78 -7.87
N GLN A 41 -19.77 17.05 -6.84
CA GLN A 41 -20.01 17.62 -5.52
C GLN A 41 -18.72 18.09 -4.86
N ASP A 42 -17.64 17.33 -4.94
CA ASP A 42 -16.33 17.69 -4.41
C ASP A 42 -15.79 18.96 -5.08
N PHE A 43 -15.83 19.04 -6.41
CA PHE A 43 -15.45 20.25 -7.14
C PHE A 43 -16.30 21.47 -6.75
N ALA A 44 -17.62 21.28 -6.65
CA ALA A 44 -18.54 22.35 -6.26
C ALA A 44 -18.27 22.83 -4.83
N LEU A 45 -18.08 21.91 -3.89
CA LEU A 45 -17.78 22.21 -2.49
C LEU A 45 -16.44 22.93 -2.34
N ASN A 46 -15.41 22.47 -3.04
CA ASN A 46 -14.10 23.11 -3.02
C ASN A 46 -14.16 24.54 -3.56
N LEU A 47 -14.83 24.73 -4.70
CA LEU A 47 -15.02 26.05 -5.30
C LEU A 47 -15.87 26.97 -4.41
N LEU A 48 -16.96 26.47 -3.82
CA LEU A 48 -17.79 27.23 -2.88
C LEU A 48 -17.00 27.66 -1.64
N THR A 49 -16.19 26.77 -1.09
CA THR A 49 -15.40 27.07 0.11
C THR A 49 -14.34 28.12 -0.17
N ARG A 50 -13.73 28.08 -1.36
CA ARG A 50 -12.67 29.01 -1.76
C ARG A 50 -13.21 30.33 -2.33
N SER A 51 -14.44 30.37 -2.85
CA SER A 51 -15.01 31.60 -3.42
C SER A 51 -15.07 32.76 -2.43
N ALA A 52 -15.16 32.48 -1.12
CA ALA A 52 -15.06 33.49 -0.06
C ALA A 52 -13.72 34.25 -0.05
N LYS A 53 -12.67 33.71 -0.71
CA LYS A 53 -11.34 34.33 -0.85
C LYS A 53 -11.12 34.95 -2.23
N TYR A 54 -12.14 34.99 -3.09
CA TYR A 54 -12.02 35.60 -4.40
C TYR A 54 -11.85 37.11 -4.27
N ASP A 55 -10.79 37.64 -4.88
CA ASP A 55 -10.55 39.07 -5.00
C ASP A 55 -10.61 39.48 -6.49
N PRO A 56 -11.62 40.28 -6.90
CA PRO A 56 -11.76 40.72 -8.28
C PRO A 56 -10.65 41.66 -8.75
N ASN A 57 -9.90 42.30 -7.84
CA ASN A 57 -8.77 43.16 -8.22
C ASN A 57 -7.53 42.35 -8.58
N ALA A 58 -7.42 41.10 -8.11
CA ALA A 58 -6.28 40.23 -8.34
C ALA A 58 -6.42 39.37 -9.60
N ALA A 59 -7.64 38.90 -9.91
CA ALA A 59 -7.90 38.04 -11.07
C ALA A 59 -9.37 38.05 -11.53
N SER A 60 -9.60 37.64 -12.78
CA SER A 60 -10.96 37.36 -13.26
C SER A 60 -11.57 36.15 -12.54
N TRP A 61 -12.89 36.08 -12.51
CA TRP A 61 -13.63 34.94 -11.94
C TRP A 61 -13.25 33.62 -12.64
N GLU A 62 -13.14 33.62 -13.96
CA GLU A 62 -12.73 32.45 -14.73
C GLU A 62 -11.31 32.01 -14.38
N GLY A 63 -10.38 32.95 -14.23
CA GLY A 63 -9.01 32.66 -13.81
C GLY A 63 -8.96 32.03 -12.42
N PHE A 64 -9.75 32.56 -11.48
CA PHE A 64 -9.90 31.99 -10.15
C PHE A 64 -10.45 30.55 -10.19
N VAL A 65 -11.54 30.32 -10.94
CA VAL A 65 -12.14 28.98 -11.13
C VAL A 65 -11.12 28.00 -11.69
N VAL A 66 -10.36 28.39 -12.72
CA VAL A 66 -9.32 27.54 -13.32
C VAL A 66 -8.31 27.14 -12.27
N VAL A 67 -7.73 28.08 -11.53
CA VAL A 67 -6.68 27.80 -10.53
C VAL A 67 -7.22 26.89 -9.42
N VAL A 68 -8.41 27.16 -8.90
CA VAL A 68 -9.02 26.36 -7.83
C VAL A 68 -9.28 24.93 -8.30
N CYS A 69 -9.93 24.77 -9.47
CA CYS A 69 -10.26 23.46 -9.99
C CYS A 69 -9.03 22.67 -10.46
N GLU A 70 -7.99 23.31 -11.02
CA GLU A 70 -6.75 22.62 -11.38
C GLU A 70 -6.01 22.09 -10.15
N ASN A 71 -5.88 22.92 -9.11
CA ASN A 71 -5.25 22.48 -7.85
C ASN A 71 -6.04 21.33 -7.23
N HIS A 72 -7.37 21.43 -7.18
CA HIS A 72 -8.18 20.36 -6.63
C HIS A 72 -8.12 19.07 -7.46
N PHE A 73 -8.08 19.18 -8.79
CA PHE A 73 -7.86 18.03 -9.67
C PHE A 73 -6.51 17.35 -9.40
N ALA A 74 -5.45 18.13 -9.20
CA ALA A 74 -4.13 17.61 -8.82
C ALA A 74 -4.15 16.92 -7.46
N ASP A 75 -4.83 17.50 -6.45
CA ASP A 75 -5.00 16.90 -5.13
C ASP A 75 -5.72 15.54 -5.20
N ILE A 76 -6.80 15.45 -5.97
CA ILE A 76 -7.55 14.20 -6.20
C ILE A 76 -6.62 13.12 -6.79
N LEU A 77 -5.83 13.47 -7.81
CA LEU A 77 -4.88 12.55 -8.42
C LEU A 77 -3.76 12.16 -7.46
N ALA A 78 -3.18 13.12 -6.74
CA ALA A 78 -2.12 12.87 -5.76
C ALA A 78 -2.59 11.91 -4.67
N HIS A 79 -3.77 12.14 -4.09
CA HIS A 79 -4.38 11.22 -3.13
C HIS A 79 -4.57 9.82 -3.72
N ARG A 80 -5.07 9.73 -4.97
CA ARG A 80 -5.30 8.46 -5.65
C ARG A 80 -4.01 7.66 -5.90
N PHE A 81 -2.90 8.33 -6.19
CA PHE A 81 -1.61 7.68 -6.44
C PHE A 81 -0.78 7.47 -5.16
N ALA A 82 -1.01 8.27 -4.10
CA ALA A 82 -0.33 8.15 -2.81
C ALA A 82 -0.85 6.97 -1.99
N GLU A 83 -2.11 6.58 -2.16
CA GLU A 83 -2.57 5.29 -1.67
C GLU A 83 -1.74 4.18 -2.35
N LYS A 84 -0.81 3.56 -1.62
CA LYS A 84 0.05 2.40 -2.01
C LYS A 84 -0.70 1.19 -2.62
N ARG A 85 -2.01 1.30 -2.80
CA ARG A 85 -2.86 0.39 -3.57
C ARG A 85 -3.27 1.12 -4.85
N THR A 86 -2.45 1.00 -5.88
CA THR A 86 -2.89 1.25 -7.25
C THR A 86 -4.19 0.44 -7.48
N ARG A 87 -5.36 1.07 -7.40
CA ARG A 87 -6.67 0.44 -7.65
C ARG A 87 -6.79 -0.11 -9.08
N GLN A 88 -5.85 0.18 -9.97
CA GLN A 88 -5.73 -0.46 -11.29
C GLN A 88 -5.14 -1.89 -11.23
N ARG A 89 -4.57 -2.33 -10.10
CA ARG A 89 -4.38 -3.76 -9.82
C ARG A 89 -5.74 -4.38 -9.51
N GLU A 90 -6.47 -4.70 -10.59
CA GLU A 90 -7.57 -5.66 -10.67
C GLU A 90 -8.68 -5.51 -9.62
N LYS A 91 -9.64 -4.61 -9.90
CA LYS A 91 -10.94 -4.60 -9.21
C LYS A 91 -11.80 -5.75 -9.72
N TYR A 92 -11.77 -6.87 -9.04
CA TYR A 92 -12.81 -7.87 -9.21
C TYR A 92 -13.67 -7.93 -7.95
N SER A 93 -14.99 -7.91 -8.13
CA SER A 93 -15.91 -8.17 -7.04
C SER A 93 -15.65 -9.55 -6.47
N LEU A 94 -15.61 -9.67 -5.14
CA LEU A 94 -15.55 -10.96 -4.46
C LEU A 94 -16.80 -11.81 -4.73
N ASN A 95 -17.92 -11.16 -5.06
CA ASN A 95 -19.16 -11.84 -5.43
C ASN A 95 -19.24 -12.10 -6.95
N ALA A 96 -18.21 -11.74 -7.73
CA ALA A 96 -18.20 -12.08 -9.15
C ALA A 96 -17.98 -13.60 -9.30
N PRO A 97 -18.80 -14.30 -10.11
CA PRO A 97 -18.65 -15.73 -10.31
C PRO A 97 -17.36 -16.02 -11.07
N VAL A 98 -16.58 -16.97 -10.58
CA VAL A 98 -15.37 -17.48 -11.23
C VAL A 98 -15.51 -19.00 -11.38
N ALA A 99 -15.08 -19.57 -12.50
CA ALA A 99 -15.06 -21.04 -12.70
C ALA A 99 -13.97 -21.69 -11.84
N ASP A 100 -14.32 -22.64 -10.97
CA ASP A 100 -13.33 -23.39 -10.18
C ASP A 100 -12.57 -24.39 -11.07
N ARG A 101 -11.57 -25.10 -10.51
CA ARG A 101 -10.80 -26.11 -11.25
C ARG A 101 -11.67 -27.22 -11.87
N ASN A 102 -12.90 -27.38 -11.37
CA ASN A 102 -13.87 -28.37 -11.83
C ASN A 102 -14.96 -27.74 -12.72
N GLY A 103 -14.77 -26.48 -13.16
CA GLY A 103 -15.71 -25.76 -14.02
C GLY A 103 -16.97 -25.23 -13.34
N LYS A 104 -17.14 -25.45 -12.03
CA LYS A 104 -18.32 -24.98 -11.29
C LYS A 104 -18.18 -23.49 -10.98
N ARG A 105 -19.25 -22.72 -11.25
CA ARG A 105 -19.30 -21.29 -10.93
C ARG A 105 -19.46 -21.11 -9.43
N ARG A 106 -18.48 -20.48 -8.80
CA ARG A 106 -18.53 -20.07 -7.39
C ARG A 106 -18.08 -18.62 -7.27
N ASP A 107 -18.56 -17.95 -6.23
CA ASP A 107 -18.13 -16.60 -5.89
C ASP A 107 -16.61 -16.57 -5.68
N ARG A 108 -15.97 -15.49 -6.12
CA ARG A 108 -14.53 -15.28 -5.97
C ARG A 108 -14.10 -15.25 -4.51
N SER A 109 -14.96 -14.80 -3.59
CA SER A 109 -14.78 -14.87 -2.13
C SER A 109 -14.45 -16.29 -1.67
N GLY A 110 -15.14 -17.30 -2.21
CA GLY A 110 -14.92 -18.71 -1.90
C GLY A 110 -13.66 -19.32 -2.51
N LYS A 111 -12.84 -18.52 -3.23
CA LYS A 111 -11.55 -18.93 -3.80
C LYS A 111 -10.37 -18.12 -3.31
N VAL A 112 -10.62 -17.10 -2.49
CA VAL A 112 -9.55 -16.44 -1.77
C VAL A 112 -9.08 -17.44 -0.73
N ASP A 113 -7.94 -18.08 -1.01
CA ASP A 113 -7.24 -18.92 -0.04
C ASP A 113 -7.04 -18.09 1.24
N GLU A 114 -7.32 -18.66 2.41
CA GLU A 114 -7.13 -18.03 3.72
C GLU A 114 -5.74 -17.39 3.83
N CYS A 115 -4.74 -17.98 3.16
CA CYS A 115 -3.37 -17.46 3.05
C CYS A 115 -3.26 -16.00 2.56
N ILE A 116 -4.19 -15.48 1.75
CA ILE A 116 -4.17 -14.10 1.24
C ILE A 116 -4.69 -13.10 2.28
N HIS A 117 -5.67 -13.48 3.11
CA HIS A 117 -6.20 -12.62 4.19
C HIS A 117 -5.10 -12.27 5.21
N HIS A 118 -4.18 -13.20 5.41
CA HIS A 118 -3.17 -13.19 6.46
C HIS A 118 -1.95 -12.29 6.18
N ASN A 119 -1.57 -12.10 4.90
CA ASN A 119 -0.54 -11.15 4.49
C ASN A 119 -0.86 -9.69 4.88
N ARG A 120 -2.15 -9.33 4.98
CA ARG A 120 -2.58 -7.97 5.36
C ARG A 120 -2.46 -7.69 6.85
N THR A 121 -2.44 -8.74 7.69
CA THR A 121 -2.36 -8.65 9.16
C THR A 121 -0.97 -8.94 9.72
N GLY A 122 0.02 -9.23 8.86
CA GLY A 122 1.38 -9.61 9.28
C GLY A 122 1.48 -10.99 9.94
N ARG A 123 0.36 -11.72 10.09
CA ARG A 123 0.36 -13.08 10.61
C ARG A 123 0.63 -14.02 9.45
N ARG A 124 1.86 -14.51 9.26
CA ARG A 124 2.08 -15.67 8.38
C ARG A 124 1.55 -16.90 9.11
N PHE A 125 0.41 -17.45 8.69
CA PHE A 125 0.11 -18.83 9.03
C PHE A 125 1.00 -19.69 8.14
N ARG A 126 2.15 -20.13 8.66
CA ARG A 126 2.83 -21.28 8.08
C ARG A 126 1.89 -22.46 8.24
N SER A 127 1.71 -23.29 7.22
CA SER A 127 1.07 -24.58 7.48
C SER A 127 1.87 -25.27 8.58
N ARG A 128 1.24 -26.14 9.40
CA ARG A 128 1.99 -26.90 10.41
C ARG A 128 3.24 -27.51 9.78
N ARG A 129 3.09 -28.09 8.59
CA ARG A 129 4.18 -28.67 7.80
C ARG A 129 5.31 -27.69 7.49
N ASP A 130 5.03 -26.50 6.97
CA ASP A 130 6.09 -25.51 6.66
C ASP A 130 6.78 -24.99 7.93
N ALA A 131 6.06 -24.96 9.06
CA ALA A 131 6.64 -24.64 10.36
C ALA A 131 7.56 -25.75 10.87
N TRP A 132 7.19 -27.02 10.66
CA TRP A 132 8.03 -28.18 10.96
C TRP A 132 9.27 -28.23 10.07
N GLU A 133 9.13 -28.10 8.75
CA GLU A 133 10.24 -28.09 7.79
C GLU A 133 11.23 -26.96 8.10
N MET A 134 10.74 -25.74 8.34
CA MET A 134 11.63 -24.64 8.73
C MET A 134 12.25 -24.84 10.12
N SER A 135 11.55 -25.47 11.06
CA SER A 135 12.15 -25.80 12.36
C SER A 135 13.28 -26.81 12.21
N ASP A 136 13.15 -27.77 11.29
CA ASP A 136 14.18 -28.77 10.99
C ASP A 136 15.39 -28.10 10.32
N ASP A 137 15.17 -27.23 9.34
CA ASP A 137 16.23 -26.45 8.67
C ASP A 137 17.00 -25.55 9.67
N VAL A 138 16.27 -24.85 10.54
CA VAL A 138 16.89 -24.01 11.58
C VAL A 138 17.65 -24.87 12.60
N GLN A 139 17.10 -26.01 13.00
CA GLN A 139 17.77 -26.92 13.92
C GLN A 139 19.06 -27.47 13.32
N ALA A 140 19.05 -27.86 12.04
CA ALA A 140 20.23 -28.32 11.31
C ALA A 140 21.34 -27.24 11.25
N VAL A 141 20.96 -25.97 11.10
CA VAL A 141 21.94 -24.87 11.13
C VAL A 141 22.48 -24.67 12.55
N VAL A 142 21.62 -24.65 13.56
CA VAL A 142 22.00 -24.39 14.96
C VAL A 142 22.90 -25.48 15.54
N THR A 143 22.70 -26.75 15.15
CA THR A 143 23.59 -27.86 15.55
C THR A 143 24.99 -27.72 14.93
N GLY A 144 25.09 -27.12 13.74
CA GLY A 144 26.37 -26.83 13.08
C GLY A 144 27.09 -25.57 13.58
N LEU A 145 26.47 -24.78 14.47
CA LEU A 145 27.09 -23.60 15.06
C LEU A 145 28.02 -23.98 16.23
N THR A 146 29.15 -23.28 16.30
CA THR A 146 30.05 -23.35 17.47
C THR A 146 29.36 -22.75 18.70
N ASP A 147 29.83 -23.10 19.90
CA ASP A 147 29.25 -22.54 21.14
C ASP A 147 29.29 -21.01 21.16
N PHE A 148 30.37 -20.43 20.63
CA PHE A 148 30.49 -18.99 20.51
C PHE A 148 29.47 -18.38 19.54
N GLN A 149 29.22 -19.02 18.39
CA GLN A 149 28.20 -18.56 17.44
C GLN A 149 26.79 -18.68 17.99
N ARG A 150 26.49 -19.75 18.74
CA ARG A 150 25.21 -19.87 19.47
C ARG A 150 25.04 -18.76 20.50
N ALA A 151 26.10 -18.42 21.23
CA ALA A 151 26.08 -17.29 22.17
C ALA A 151 25.83 -15.95 21.44
N VAL A 152 26.46 -15.72 20.29
CA VAL A 152 26.20 -14.54 19.44
C VAL A 152 24.74 -14.50 19.00
N CYS A 153 24.18 -15.59 18.46
CA CYS A 153 22.77 -15.67 18.07
C CYS A 153 21.82 -15.36 19.23
N ALA A 154 22.02 -16.02 20.39
CA ALA A 154 21.18 -15.83 21.57
C ALA A 154 21.19 -14.38 22.07
N LYS A 155 22.34 -13.71 22.00
CA LYS A 155 22.43 -12.28 22.36
C LYS A 155 21.74 -11.39 21.34
N LEU A 156 21.93 -11.63 20.04
CA LEU A 156 21.30 -10.83 18.98
C LEU A 156 19.77 -10.91 18.96
N MET A 157 19.18 -11.97 19.53
CA MET A 157 17.73 -12.07 19.71
C MET A 157 17.14 -11.00 20.64
N HIS A 158 17.95 -10.47 21.57
CA HIS A 158 17.49 -9.53 22.60
C HIS A 158 18.14 -8.15 22.47
N VAL A 159 19.38 -8.09 21.98
CA VAL A 159 20.18 -6.85 21.96
C VAL A 159 20.91 -6.65 20.63
N GLY A 160 21.24 -5.40 20.30
CA GLY A 160 22.04 -5.08 19.11
C GLY A 160 23.53 -5.43 19.26
N VAL A 161 24.25 -5.41 18.14
CA VAL A 161 25.68 -5.80 18.03
C VAL A 161 26.60 -5.16 19.08
N SER A 162 26.37 -3.89 19.42
CA SER A 162 27.20 -3.16 20.39
C SER A 162 27.02 -3.65 21.82
N ALA A 163 25.81 -4.04 22.20
CA ALA A 163 25.52 -4.62 23.51
C ALA A 163 26.01 -6.08 23.57
N ALA A 164 25.80 -6.85 22.50
CA ALA A 164 26.33 -8.21 22.38
C ALA A 164 27.87 -8.26 22.52
N SER A 165 28.59 -7.30 21.92
CA SER A 165 30.05 -7.17 22.06
C SER A 165 30.48 -6.97 23.52
N ARG A 166 29.79 -6.09 24.26
CA ARG A 166 30.09 -5.82 25.68
C ARG A 166 29.80 -7.04 26.56
N GLU A 167 28.66 -7.69 26.34
CA GLU A 167 28.23 -8.83 27.14
C GLU A 167 29.01 -10.11 26.87
N LEU A 168 29.49 -10.31 25.64
CA LEU A 168 30.31 -11.45 25.25
C LEU A 168 31.81 -11.21 25.49
N GLY A 169 32.21 -10.00 25.91
CA GLY A 169 33.61 -9.66 26.18
C GLY A 169 34.52 -9.67 24.94
N VAL A 170 33.96 -9.50 23.75
CA VAL A 170 34.70 -9.55 22.47
C VAL A 170 34.58 -8.23 21.70
N SER A 171 35.49 -7.99 20.76
CA SER A 171 35.44 -6.80 19.92
C SER A 171 34.21 -6.80 19.01
N ARG A 172 33.68 -5.61 18.72
CA ARG A 172 32.55 -5.45 17.77
C ARG A 172 32.86 -6.04 16.40
N ALA A 173 34.11 -5.95 15.95
CA ALA A 173 34.56 -6.53 14.68
C ALA A 173 34.47 -8.06 14.70
N ALA A 174 34.81 -8.71 15.82
CA ALA A 174 34.67 -10.17 15.97
C ALA A 174 33.21 -10.61 15.91
N VAL A 175 32.29 -9.88 16.57
CA VAL A 175 30.84 -10.17 16.50
C VAL A 175 30.32 -10.03 15.07
N ILE A 176 30.71 -8.96 14.35
CA ILE A 176 30.31 -8.75 12.95
C ILE A 176 30.85 -9.87 12.05
N LYS A 177 32.09 -10.31 12.27
CA LYS A 177 32.70 -11.42 11.53
C LYS A 177 31.91 -12.71 11.74
N GLU A 178 31.56 -13.04 12.98
CA GLU A 178 30.74 -14.21 13.29
C GLU A 178 29.33 -14.12 12.71
N ILE A 179 28.70 -12.96 12.71
CA ILE A 179 27.41 -12.74 12.02
C ILE A 179 27.52 -13.09 10.53
N GLY A 180 28.64 -12.74 9.89
CA GLY A 180 28.91 -13.10 8.49
C GLY A 180 28.95 -14.62 8.28
N PHE A 181 29.68 -15.35 9.14
CA PHE A 181 29.76 -16.82 9.07
C PHE A 181 28.41 -17.49 9.36
N ILE A 182 27.67 -16.99 10.34
CA ILE A 182 26.33 -17.47 10.68
C ILE A 182 25.41 -17.27 9.46
N ARG A 183 25.38 -16.09 8.87
CA ARG A 183 24.58 -15.81 7.66
C ARG A 183 24.92 -16.76 6.51
N GLN A 184 26.20 -17.00 6.24
CA GLN A 184 26.61 -17.92 5.18
C GLN A 184 26.05 -19.34 5.40
N ARG A 185 26.02 -19.83 6.65
CA ARG A 185 25.43 -21.13 6.97
C ARG A 185 23.91 -21.16 6.81
N PHE A 186 23.23 -20.11 7.23
CA PHE A 186 21.79 -19.97 6.99
C PHE A 186 21.48 -19.91 5.48
N GLU A 187 22.31 -19.26 4.67
CA GLU A 187 22.15 -19.24 3.21
C GLU A 187 22.36 -20.63 2.58
N GLN A 188 23.35 -21.39 3.04
CA GLN A 188 23.60 -22.77 2.57
C GLN A 188 22.44 -23.73 2.89
N ALA A 189 21.73 -23.49 4.00
CA ALA A 189 20.52 -24.22 4.37
C ALA A 189 19.26 -23.72 3.64
N GLY A 190 19.39 -22.84 2.64
CA GLY A 190 18.24 -22.31 1.89
C GLY A 190 17.43 -21.26 2.64
N LEU A 191 17.87 -20.80 3.81
CA LEU A 191 17.17 -19.81 4.65
C LEU A 191 17.45 -18.35 4.27
N ARG A 192 18.05 -18.09 3.10
CA ARG A 192 18.35 -16.73 2.62
C ARG A 192 17.13 -15.81 2.60
N GLY A 193 15.94 -16.36 2.34
CA GLY A 193 14.67 -15.60 2.37
C GLY A 193 14.24 -15.12 3.76
N TYR A 194 15.01 -15.43 4.82
CA TYR A 194 14.70 -15.15 6.23
C TYR A 194 15.82 -14.39 6.97
N LEU A 195 16.94 -14.04 6.31
CA LEU A 195 18.07 -13.29 6.86
C LEU A 195 17.94 -11.76 6.67
#